data_AF-A0A059B9P7-F1
#
_entry.id   AF-A0A059B9P7-F1
#
_cell.length_a   1.000
_cell.length_b   1.000
_cell.length_c   1.000
_cell.angle_alpha   90.00
_cell.angle_beta   90.00
_cell.angle_gamma   90.00
#
_symmetry.space_group_name_H-M   'P 1'
#
loop_
_entity.id
_entity.type
_entity.pdbx_description
1 polymer ?
#
loop_
_entity_poly.entity_id
_entity_poly.type
_entity_poly.pdbx_seq_one_letter_code
_entity_poly.pdbx_strand_id
1 'polypeptide(L)'
;MIALIHHAVGSGVTFLDTSDIYGPHTNEILLGKALKGGVRQKVELATKFGISFADGKREVRGDPAYVRAACEASLKRLDIDCIDLYYQHRIDTRVPIEVTIGEKKKLVEEGKIQYIGLSEASASTIRRAHARHPITAVQLEWSLWSRDVEAEIVPTCRELGIGIVAYSPLG
;
A
#
# COMPACT_ATOMS: atom_id res chain seq x y z
N MET A 1 -11.06 3.33 -19.31
CA MET A 1 -10.01 3.27 -18.27
C MET A 1 -8.80 2.40 -18.64
N ILE A 2 -8.96 1.16 -19.14
CA ILE A 2 -7.79 0.33 -19.52
C ILE A 2 -6.87 1.03 -20.54
N ALA A 3 -7.45 1.63 -21.58
CA ALA A 3 -6.67 2.38 -22.58
C ALA A 3 -5.83 3.52 -21.97
N LEU A 4 -6.32 4.17 -20.90
CA LEU A 4 -5.57 5.21 -20.19
C LEU A 4 -4.39 4.62 -19.42
N ILE A 5 -4.61 3.48 -18.73
CA ILE A 5 -3.53 2.77 -18.03
C ILE A 5 -2.45 2.34 -19.02
N HIS A 6 -2.85 1.78 -20.17
CA HIS A 6 -1.92 1.39 -21.23
C HIS A 6 -1.17 2.58 -21.82
N HIS A 7 -1.84 3.72 -22.00
CA HIS A 7 -1.19 4.94 -22.45
C HIS A 7 -0.16 5.44 -21.42
N ALA A 8 -0.49 5.46 -20.12
CA ALA A 8 0.44 5.87 -19.08
C ALA A 8 1.70 4.98 -19.05
N VAL A 9 1.52 3.65 -19.09
CA VAL A 9 2.63 2.70 -19.14
C VAL A 9 3.43 2.85 -20.45
N GLY A 10 2.76 3.04 -21.58
CA GLY A 10 3.40 3.32 -22.87
C GLY A 10 4.21 4.63 -22.89
N SER A 11 3.85 5.58 -22.04
CA SER A 11 4.56 6.85 -21.84
C SER A 11 5.65 6.79 -20.75
N GLY A 12 5.92 5.61 -20.17
CA GLY A 12 7.01 5.39 -19.21
C GLY A 12 6.62 5.36 -17.74
N VAL A 13 5.33 5.42 -17.39
CA VAL A 13 4.88 5.21 -16.00
C VAL A 13 5.02 3.73 -15.64
N THR A 14 5.85 3.42 -14.65
CA THR A 14 6.01 2.04 -14.16
C THR A 14 5.32 1.79 -12.82
N PHE A 15 4.95 2.82 -12.06
CA PHE A 15 4.32 2.64 -10.75
C PHE A 15 2.80 2.84 -10.81
N LEU A 16 2.04 1.79 -10.47
CA LEU A 16 0.58 1.83 -10.43
C LEU A 16 0.09 1.64 -8.98
N ASP A 17 -0.63 2.62 -8.44
CA ASP A 17 -1.19 2.58 -7.09
C ASP A 17 -2.72 2.37 -7.12
N THR A 18 -3.21 1.44 -6.30
CA THR A 18 -4.63 1.18 -6.04
C THR A 18 -4.88 0.83 -4.58
N SER A 19 -6.09 0.43 -4.20
CA SER A 19 -6.45 -0.11 -2.87
C SER A 19 -7.68 -0.99 -2.99
N ASP A 20 -7.80 -1.98 -2.10
CA ASP A 20 -9.03 -2.78 -1.95
C ASP A 20 -10.30 -1.94 -1.74
N ILE A 21 -10.20 -0.76 -1.15
CA ILE A 21 -11.32 0.14 -0.86
C ILE A 21 -11.75 1.03 -2.05
N TYR A 22 -10.97 1.09 -3.14
CA TYR A 22 -11.29 1.96 -4.27
C TYR A 22 -12.39 1.37 -5.16
N GLY A 23 -13.48 2.14 -5.33
CA GLY A 23 -14.67 1.70 -6.06
C GLY A 23 -15.32 0.44 -5.46
N PRO A 24 -15.19 0.23 -4.14
CA PRO A 24 -14.64 -0.95 -3.46
C PRO A 24 -14.40 -2.19 -4.34
N HIS A 25 -13.17 -2.71 -4.30
CA HIS A 25 -12.72 -3.92 -4.99
C HIS A 25 -12.69 -3.83 -6.52
N THR A 26 -13.47 -2.95 -7.14
CA THR A 26 -13.57 -2.85 -8.60
C THR A 26 -12.34 -2.25 -9.26
N ASN A 27 -11.60 -1.38 -8.56
CA ASN A 27 -10.38 -0.78 -9.12
C ASN A 27 -9.24 -1.80 -9.28
N GLU A 28 -9.09 -2.72 -8.31
CA GLU A 28 -8.16 -3.85 -8.45
C GLU A 28 -8.57 -4.77 -9.60
N ILE A 29 -9.85 -5.07 -9.79
CA ILE A 29 -10.33 -5.87 -10.93
C ILE A 29 -10.02 -5.15 -12.27
N LEU A 30 -10.16 -3.83 -12.31
CA LEU A 30 -9.81 -3.03 -13.48
C LEU A 30 -8.30 -3.12 -13.79
N LEU A 31 -7.44 -2.98 -12.77
CA LEU A 31 -5.99 -3.13 -12.97
C LEU A 31 -5.62 -4.55 -13.36
N GLY A 32 -6.21 -5.58 -12.75
CA GLY A 32 -5.97 -6.97 -13.14
C GLY A 32 -6.26 -7.24 -14.62
N LYS A 33 -7.33 -6.65 -15.16
CA LYS A 33 -7.60 -6.68 -16.61
C LYS A 33 -6.56 -5.92 -17.43
N ALA A 34 -6.10 -4.76 -16.95
CA ALA A 34 -5.12 -3.91 -17.65
C ALA A 34 -3.70 -4.51 -17.66
N LEU A 35 -3.34 -5.33 -16.67
CA LEU A 35 -2.01 -5.93 -16.51
C LEU A 35 -1.75 -7.11 -17.47
N LYS A 36 -2.78 -7.64 -18.13
CA LYS A 36 -2.68 -8.73 -19.10
C LYS A 36 -1.89 -8.31 -20.34
N GLY A 37 -1.45 -9.30 -21.13
CA GLY A 37 -0.76 -9.03 -22.41
C GLY A 37 0.65 -8.45 -22.26
N GLY A 38 1.37 -8.78 -21.18
CA GLY A 38 2.76 -8.37 -20.99
C GLY A 38 2.96 -7.02 -20.27
N VAL A 39 1.88 -6.39 -19.79
CA VAL A 39 1.95 -5.12 -19.05
C VAL A 39 2.46 -5.35 -17.62
N ARG A 40 2.11 -6.47 -16.98
CA ARG A 40 2.52 -6.82 -15.61
C ARG A 40 4.03 -6.74 -15.38
N GLN A 41 4.84 -7.14 -16.36
CA GLN A 41 6.31 -7.17 -16.27
C GLN A 41 6.95 -5.78 -16.43
N LYS A 42 6.17 -4.76 -16.78
CA LYS A 42 6.65 -3.39 -17.04
C LYS A 42 6.36 -2.44 -15.87
N VAL A 43 5.70 -2.93 -14.83
CA VAL A 43 5.18 -2.08 -13.76
C VAL A 43 5.42 -2.69 -12.39
N GLU A 44 5.65 -1.82 -11.42
CA GLU A 44 5.51 -2.07 -10.01
C GLU A 44 4.07 -1.73 -9.58
N LEU A 45 3.37 -2.72 -9.04
CA LEU A 45 2.00 -2.61 -8.59
C LEU A 45 1.93 -2.44 -7.07
N ALA A 46 1.34 -1.34 -6.64
CA ALA A 46 0.98 -1.06 -5.26
C ALA A 46 -0.52 -1.27 -5.00
N THR A 47 -0.86 -1.98 -3.93
CA THR A 47 -2.22 -1.98 -3.37
C THR A 47 -2.18 -1.94 -1.84
N LYS A 48 -3.35 -1.81 -1.20
CA LYS A 48 -3.48 -1.55 0.23
C LYS A 48 -4.60 -2.38 0.84
N PHE A 49 -4.49 -2.59 2.14
CA PHE A 49 -5.55 -3.12 3.00
C PHE A 49 -5.73 -2.27 4.25
N GLY A 50 -6.76 -2.60 5.04
CA GLY A 50 -6.85 -2.16 6.43
C GLY A 50 -8.10 -1.34 6.71
N ILE A 51 -8.82 -0.90 5.68
CA ILE A 51 -10.13 -0.29 5.83
C ILE A 51 -11.19 -1.35 5.53
N SER A 52 -12.02 -1.69 6.51
CA SER A 52 -13.15 -2.60 6.34
C SER A 52 -14.47 -1.90 6.60
N PHE A 53 -15.56 -2.49 6.13
CA PHE A 53 -16.91 -2.07 6.49
C PHE A 53 -17.62 -3.24 7.18
N ALA A 54 -18.06 -3.02 8.43
CA ALA A 54 -18.87 -3.95 9.20
C ALA A 54 -20.14 -3.21 9.65
N ASP A 55 -21.31 -3.77 9.34
CA ASP A 55 -22.62 -3.19 9.69
C ASP A 55 -22.79 -1.71 9.28
N GLY A 56 -22.30 -1.36 8.09
CA GLY A 56 -22.35 0.00 7.55
C GLY A 56 -21.36 0.98 8.21
N LYS A 57 -20.53 0.52 9.15
CA LYS A 57 -19.50 1.32 9.81
C LYS A 57 -18.12 1.01 9.25
N ARG A 58 -17.34 2.07 9.03
CA ARG A 58 -15.93 1.94 8.67
C ARG A 58 -15.14 1.51 9.90
N GLU A 59 -14.36 0.45 9.75
CA GLU A 59 -13.39 0.00 10.74
C GLU A 59 -11.98 0.01 10.14
N VAL A 60 -10.98 0.05 11.03
CA VAL A 60 -9.57 -0.13 10.65
C VAL A 60 -9.06 -1.43 11.28
N ARG A 61 -8.53 -2.34 10.46
CA ARG A 61 -8.14 -3.70 10.86
C ARG A 61 -6.68 -3.97 10.53
N GLY A 62 -5.88 -4.23 11.56
CA GLY A 62 -4.45 -4.56 11.44
C GLY A 62 -4.08 -5.94 11.97
N ASP A 63 -5.04 -6.76 12.39
CA ASP A 63 -4.75 -8.10 12.92
C ASP A 63 -4.30 -9.08 11.83
N PRO A 64 -3.47 -10.08 12.17
CA PRO A 64 -2.87 -11.00 11.20
C PRO A 64 -3.88 -11.74 10.31
N ALA A 65 -5.03 -12.16 10.87
CA ALA A 65 -6.04 -12.88 10.10
C ALA A 65 -6.62 -12.01 8.99
N TYR A 66 -6.93 -10.75 9.31
CA TYR A 66 -7.41 -9.79 8.32
C TYR A 66 -6.34 -9.40 7.28
N VAL A 67 -5.10 -9.14 7.71
CA VAL A 67 -3.97 -8.84 6.82
C VAL A 67 -3.84 -9.90 5.73
N ARG A 68 -3.84 -11.18 6.12
CA ARG A 68 -3.75 -12.31 5.18
C ARG A 68 -4.97 -12.39 4.28
N ALA A 69 -6.17 -12.37 4.84
CA ALA A 69 -7.41 -12.47 4.07
C ALA A 69 -7.52 -11.35 3.02
N ALA A 70 -7.14 -10.12 3.37
CA ALA A 70 -7.13 -8.99 2.45
C ALA A 70 -6.09 -9.18 1.34
N CYS A 71 -4.88 -9.67 1.66
CA CYS A 71 -3.83 -9.92 0.68
C CYS A 71 -4.26 -10.96 -0.36
N GLU A 72 -4.77 -12.11 0.09
CA GLU A 72 -5.27 -13.16 -0.80
C GLU A 72 -6.42 -12.66 -1.69
N ALA A 73 -7.30 -11.85 -1.13
CA ALA A 73 -8.41 -11.27 -1.88
C ALA A 73 -7.93 -10.27 -2.94
N SER A 74 -6.93 -9.43 -2.63
CA SER A 74 -6.31 -8.53 -3.60
C SER A 74 -5.60 -9.30 -4.72
N LEU A 75 -4.79 -10.32 -4.40
CA LEU A 75 -4.13 -11.19 -5.40
C LEU A 75 -5.16 -11.80 -6.35
N LYS A 76 -6.26 -12.34 -5.81
CA LYS A 76 -7.35 -12.91 -6.61
C LYS A 76 -8.03 -11.87 -7.51
N ARG A 77 -8.30 -10.66 -7.02
CA ARG A 77 -8.95 -9.60 -7.82
C ARG A 77 -8.04 -9.06 -8.92
N LEU A 78 -6.75 -8.95 -8.61
CA LEU A 78 -5.70 -8.53 -9.54
C LEU A 78 -5.32 -9.61 -10.54
N ASP A 79 -5.64 -10.88 -10.28
CA ASP A 79 -5.29 -12.03 -11.13
C ASP A 79 -3.76 -12.15 -11.29
N ILE A 80 -3.04 -12.03 -10.18
CA ILE A 80 -1.56 -12.11 -10.10
C ILE A 80 -1.12 -12.93 -8.89
N ASP A 81 0.11 -13.45 -8.94
CA ASP A 81 0.70 -14.25 -7.86
C ASP A 81 1.45 -13.42 -6.80
N CYS A 82 1.87 -12.20 -7.15
CA CYS A 82 2.69 -11.34 -6.28
C CYS A 82 2.39 -9.84 -6.48
N ILE A 83 2.15 -9.14 -5.37
CA ILE A 83 2.04 -7.68 -5.30
C ILE A 83 3.43 -7.08 -5.04
N ASP A 84 3.84 -6.05 -5.79
CA ASP A 84 5.17 -5.48 -5.58
C ASP A 84 5.21 -4.71 -4.25
N LEU A 85 4.26 -3.80 -4.00
CA LEU A 85 4.25 -2.99 -2.77
C LEU A 85 2.89 -3.04 -2.07
N TYR A 86 2.85 -3.57 -0.85
CA TYR A 86 1.60 -3.73 -0.11
C TYR A 86 1.52 -2.81 1.10
N TYR A 87 0.58 -1.88 1.10
CA TYR A 87 0.40 -0.89 2.16
C TYR A 87 -0.59 -1.35 3.23
N GLN A 88 -0.31 -1.00 4.49
CA GLN A 88 -1.40 -0.80 5.45
C GLN A 88 -1.96 0.61 5.23
N HIS A 89 -3.19 0.70 4.74
CA HIS A 89 -3.84 1.94 4.30
C HIS A 89 -4.16 2.87 5.47
N ARG A 90 -4.53 2.32 6.63
CA ARG A 90 -4.72 3.08 7.89
C ARG A 90 -4.21 2.24 9.06
N ILE A 91 -3.62 2.92 10.04
CA ILE A 91 -3.08 2.26 11.23
C ILE A 91 -4.22 1.87 12.18
N ASP A 92 -4.29 0.58 12.53
CA ASP A 92 -5.19 0.09 13.57
C ASP A 92 -4.57 0.37 14.93
N THR A 93 -5.12 1.33 15.67
CA THR A 93 -4.58 1.77 16.96
C THR A 93 -4.82 0.77 18.10
N ARG A 94 -5.61 -0.28 17.87
CA ARG A 94 -5.89 -1.33 18.85
C ARG A 94 -4.87 -2.47 18.81
N VAL A 95 -4.16 -2.61 17.69
CA VAL A 95 -3.19 -3.68 17.45
C VAL A 95 -1.78 -3.07 17.43
N PRO A 96 -0.82 -3.57 18.22
CA PRO A 96 0.56 -3.12 18.12
C PRO A 96 1.08 -3.34 16.70
N ILE A 97 1.70 -2.32 16.10
CA ILE A 97 2.13 -2.35 14.70
C ILE A 97 3.05 -3.52 14.37
N GLU A 98 3.86 -3.97 15.34
CA GLU A 98 4.77 -5.11 15.21
C GLU A 98 4.02 -6.41 14.90
N VAL A 99 2.79 -6.56 15.38
CA VAL A 99 1.93 -7.71 15.11
C VAL A 99 1.51 -7.70 13.64
N THR A 100 1.05 -6.54 13.13
CA THR A 100 0.67 -6.36 11.73
C THR A 100 1.86 -6.58 10.79
N ILE A 101 3.01 -5.96 11.10
CA ILE A 101 4.24 -6.12 10.31
C ILE A 101 4.76 -7.56 10.40
N GLY A 102 4.57 -8.23 11.53
CA GLY A 102 4.89 -9.66 11.68
C GLY A 102 4.17 -10.53 10.66
N GLU A 103 2.89 -10.27 10.37
CA GLU A 103 2.16 -11.00 9.34
C GLU A 103 2.58 -10.61 7.92
N LYS A 104 2.78 -9.31 7.66
CA LYS A 104 3.27 -8.84 6.36
C LYS A 104 4.66 -9.42 6.04
N LYS A 105 5.54 -9.58 7.04
CA LYS A 105 6.83 -10.25 6.89
C LYS A 105 6.65 -11.70 6.39
N LYS A 106 5.67 -12.46 6.92
CA LYS A 106 5.40 -13.82 6.40
C LYS A 106 4.93 -13.79 4.95
N LEU A 107 4.09 -12.83 4.58
CA LEU A 107 3.66 -12.66 3.19
C LEU A 107 4.83 -12.35 2.25
N VAL A 108 5.86 -11.61 2.73
CA VAL A 108 7.12 -11.42 2.00
C VAL A 108 7.88 -12.75 1.86
N GLU A 109 8.05 -13.49 2.96
CA GLU A 109 8.74 -14.79 2.97
C GLU A 109 8.04 -15.85 2.07
N GLU A 110 6.72 -15.77 1.95
CA GLU A 110 5.89 -16.60 1.06
C GLU A 110 5.89 -16.13 -0.41
N GLY A 111 6.50 -14.98 -0.72
CA GLY A 111 6.53 -14.40 -2.07
C GLY A 111 5.22 -13.79 -2.55
N LYS A 112 4.23 -13.61 -1.66
CA LYS A 112 2.92 -13.00 -2.00
C LYS A 112 3.00 -11.49 -2.18
N ILE A 113 3.91 -10.86 -1.44
CA ILE A 113 4.24 -9.45 -1.59
C ILE A 113 5.77 -9.30 -1.65
N GLN A 114 6.30 -8.32 -2.36
CA GLN A 114 7.76 -8.05 -2.34
C GLN A 114 8.13 -7.05 -1.25
N TYR A 115 7.36 -5.97 -1.13
CA TYR A 115 7.68 -4.82 -0.29
C TYR A 115 6.53 -4.43 0.62
N ILE A 116 6.90 -3.86 1.78
CA ILE A 116 5.96 -3.41 2.81
C ILE A 116 5.88 -1.89 2.79
N GLY A 117 4.68 -1.36 2.58
CA GLY A 117 4.37 0.06 2.73
C GLY A 117 3.53 0.36 3.96
N LEU A 118 3.60 1.61 4.44
CA LEU A 118 2.67 2.18 5.41
C LEU A 118 2.01 3.42 4.81
N SER A 119 0.78 3.68 5.20
CA SER A 119 0.10 4.92 4.87
C SER A 119 -0.32 5.59 6.17
N GLU A 120 -0.07 6.89 6.27
CA GLU A 120 -0.68 7.73 7.30
C GLU A 120 -0.29 7.29 8.72
N ALA A 121 1.00 7.00 8.87
CA ALA A 121 1.61 6.50 10.10
C ALA A 121 2.41 7.60 10.79
N SER A 122 2.36 7.65 12.12
CA SER A 122 3.22 8.52 12.92
C SER A 122 4.69 8.11 12.83
N ALA A 123 5.62 9.04 13.10
CA ALA A 123 7.06 8.74 13.17
C ALA A 123 7.37 7.58 14.13
N SER A 124 6.70 7.55 15.29
CA SER A 124 6.84 6.47 16.28
C SER A 124 6.38 5.11 15.74
N THR A 125 5.27 5.07 14.99
CA THR A 125 4.76 3.86 14.33
C THR A 125 5.72 3.39 13.25
N ILE A 126 6.25 4.30 12.42
CA ILE A 126 7.20 4.01 11.36
C ILE A 126 8.46 3.35 11.92
N ARG A 127 9.06 3.92 12.98
CA ARG A 127 10.28 3.37 13.62
C ARG A 127 10.07 1.94 14.14
N ARG A 128 8.96 1.73 14.87
CA ARG A 128 8.60 0.42 15.43
C ARG A 128 8.34 -0.62 14.34
N ALA A 129 7.64 -0.23 13.27
CA ALA A 129 7.39 -1.08 12.12
C ALA A 129 8.69 -1.46 11.41
N HIS A 130 9.55 -0.48 11.12
CA HIS A 130 10.81 -0.66 10.42
C HIS A 130 11.80 -1.54 11.19
N ALA A 131 11.82 -1.44 12.52
CA ALA A 131 12.60 -2.33 13.38
C ALA A 131 12.18 -3.81 13.27
N ARG A 132 10.92 -4.09 12.89
CA ARG A 132 10.39 -5.46 12.75
C ARG A 132 10.66 -6.07 11.37
N HIS A 133 10.52 -5.26 10.32
CA HIS A 133 10.87 -5.56 8.93
C HIS A 133 11.02 -4.24 8.17
N PRO A 134 12.01 -4.09 7.25
CA PRO A 134 12.21 -2.86 6.52
C PRO A 134 10.93 -2.36 5.82
N ILE A 135 10.58 -1.11 6.09
CA ILE A 135 9.48 -0.42 5.40
C ILE A 135 10.07 0.23 4.15
N THR A 136 9.52 -0.10 2.99
CA THR A 136 10.02 0.41 1.69
C THR A 136 9.50 1.80 1.42
N ALA A 137 8.23 2.08 1.74
CA ALA A 137 7.60 3.37 1.44
C ALA A 137 6.58 3.78 2.52
N VAL A 138 6.50 5.09 2.74
CA VAL A 138 5.40 5.74 3.47
C VAL A 138 4.61 6.62 2.50
N GLN A 139 3.30 6.37 2.39
CA GLN A 139 2.39 7.21 1.63
C GLN A 139 1.66 8.20 2.55
N LEU A 140 1.68 9.48 2.21
CA LEU A 140 1.15 10.57 3.04
C LEU A 140 0.69 11.77 2.19
N GLU A 141 -0.09 12.66 2.77
CA GLU A 141 -0.42 13.93 2.13
C GLU A 141 0.79 14.85 2.15
N TRP A 142 1.22 15.34 0.98
CA TRP A 142 2.28 16.34 0.92
C TRP A 142 2.19 17.15 -0.35
N SER A 143 2.04 18.46 -0.20
CA SER A 143 1.90 19.42 -1.30
C SER A 143 2.43 20.78 -0.87
N LEU A 144 2.34 21.79 -1.73
CA LEU A 144 2.64 23.16 -1.33
C LEU A 144 1.67 23.70 -0.25
N TRP A 145 0.48 23.10 -0.11
CA TRP A 145 -0.55 23.50 0.84
C TRP A 145 -0.57 22.67 2.13
N SER A 146 0.02 21.47 2.12
CA SER A 146 0.03 20.53 3.24
C SER A 146 1.45 20.04 3.49
N ARG A 147 2.09 20.55 4.55
CA ARG A 147 3.55 20.41 4.81
C ARG A 147 3.88 20.05 6.27
N ASP A 148 2.88 19.71 7.07
CA ASP A 148 3.03 19.30 8.47
C ASP A 148 3.95 18.08 8.63
N VAL A 149 3.95 17.17 7.65
CA VAL A 149 4.81 15.98 7.60
C VAL A 149 6.32 16.29 7.58
N GLU A 150 6.72 17.50 7.23
CA GLU A 150 8.13 17.91 7.18
C GLU A 150 8.77 18.02 8.56
N ALA A 151 7.96 18.22 9.61
CA ALA A 151 8.46 18.35 10.98
C ALA A 151 9.05 17.04 11.52
N GLU A 152 8.41 15.90 11.25
CA GLU A 152 8.78 14.62 11.87
C GLU A 152 8.81 13.42 10.91
N ILE A 153 7.87 13.33 9.96
CA ILE A 153 7.73 12.15 9.11
C ILE A 153 8.80 12.11 8.03
N VAL A 154 9.03 13.23 7.33
CA VAL A 154 10.07 13.33 6.28
C VAL A 154 11.47 13.09 6.86
N PRO A 155 11.89 13.71 7.99
CA PRO A 155 13.17 13.39 8.62
C PRO A 155 13.28 11.92 9.03
N THR A 156 12.23 11.34 9.60
CA THR A 156 12.22 9.92 10.01
C THR A 156 12.37 8.98 8.81
N CYS A 157 11.69 9.25 7.70
CA CYS A 157 11.82 8.45 6.48
C CYS A 157 13.23 8.56 5.90
N ARG A 158 13.82 9.76 5.87
CA ARG A 158 15.21 9.96 5.41
C ARG A 158 16.22 9.23 6.27
N GLU A 159 16.10 9.33 7.60
CA GLU A 159 16.99 8.65 8.56
C GLU A 159 16.97 7.12 8.36
N LEU A 160 15.79 6.55 8.11
CA LEU A 160 15.60 5.10 7.96
C LEU A 160 15.74 4.60 6.52
N GLY A 161 16.03 5.47 5.55
CA GLY A 161 16.13 5.09 4.13
C GLY A 161 14.79 4.66 3.50
N ILE A 162 13.67 5.22 3.95
CA ILE A 162 12.31 4.90 3.51
C ILE A 162 11.88 5.88 2.40
N GLY A 163 11.30 5.37 1.31
CA GLY A 163 10.73 6.18 0.24
C GLY A 163 9.47 6.94 0.69
N ILE A 164 9.25 8.13 0.13
CA ILE A 164 8.05 8.94 0.37
C ILE A 164 7.20 8.94 -0.90
N VAL A 165 5.92 8.61 -0.75
CA VAL A 165 4.93 8.68 -1.83
C VAL A 165 3.87 9.72 -1.44
N ALA A 166 3.92 10.91 -2.06
CA ALA A 166 2.96 11.97 -1.78
C ALA A 166 1.65 11.72 -2.54
N TYR A 167 0.51 11.69 -1.83
CA TYR A 167 -0.81 11.80 -2.45
C TYR A 167 -1.31 13.24 -2.39
N SER A 168 -2.27 13.58 -3.25
CA SER A 168 -2.78 14.95 -3.45
C SER A 168 -1.68 16.02 -3.59
N PRO A 169 -0.65 15.81 -4.44
CA PRO A 169 0.49 16.72 -4.52
C PRO A 169 0.13 18.11 -5.07
N LEU A 170 -1.06 18.27 -5.65
CA LEU A 170 -1.56 19.52 -6.21
C LEU A 170 -2.61 20.24 -5.34
N GLY A 171 -2.87 19.76 -4.11
CA GLY A 171 -3.94 20.28 -3.24
C GLY A 171 -5.28 19.62 -3.53
#